data_AF-A0A9W4QRG7-F1
#
_entry.id   AF-A0A9W4QRG7-F1
#
_cell.length_a   1.000
_cell.length_b   1.000
_cell.length_c   1.000
_cell.angle_alpha   90.00
_cell.angle_beta   90.00
_cell.angle_gamma   90.00
#
_symmetry.space_group_name_H-M   'P 1'
#
loop_
_entity.id
_entity.type
_entity.pdbx_description
1 polymer ?
#
loop_
_entity_poly.entity_id
_entity_poly.type
_entity_poly.pdbx_seq_one_letter_code
_entity_poly.pdbx_strand_id
1 'polypeptide(L)'
;MSLSDFLYYLWLACLGYGLLVVLWFVVTQFPKHRWSLLFARHRALKSLQLHEMHSCFISLVVFLLFYIVAAEVEWYLLSLELAREQHIRVFYMGMITQQFALLVVLYMVHRLRGCLFSITARICMYTTFLYSSFLFMQLVARGYFDYHELGMVYRIGGWACNIIAIAALSIYPIRQTLAYYSTRSDRK
;
A
#
# COMPACT_ATOMS: atom_id res chain seq x y z
N MET A 1 -8.11 14.66 -22.37
CA MET A 1 -7.55 13.56 -21.56
C MET A 1 -8.73 12.80 -20.99
N SER A 2 -8.86 11.50 -21.29
CA SER A 2 -9.95 10.71 -20.73
C SER A 2 -9.69 10.45 -19.24
N LEU A 3 -10.75 10.09 -18.50
CA LEU A 3 -10.60 9.78 -17.08
C LEU A 3 -9.73 8.54 -16.86
N SER A 4 -9.79 7.55 -17.74
CA SER A 4 -8.86 6.41 -17.71
C SER A 4 -7.41 6.83 -17.86
N ASP A 5 -7.11 7.75 -18.79
CA ASP A 5 -5.74 8.25 -18.98
C ASP A 5 -5.25 8.96 -17.71
N PHE A 6 -6.10 9.80 -17.11
CA PHE A 6 -5.77 10.48 -15.86
C PHE A 6 -5.46 9.49 -14.73
N LEU A 7 -6.27 8.46 -14.56
CA LEU A 7 -6.07 7.45 -13.52
C LEU A 7 -4.82 6.60 -13.78
N TYR A 8 -4.50 6.32 -15.05
CA TYR A 8 -3.25 5.65 -15.42
C TYR A 8 -2.01 6.49 -15.07
N TYR A 9 -2.00 7.78 -15.42
CA TYR A 9 -0.89 8.66 -15.05
C TYR A 9 -0.80 8.87 -13.54
N LEU A 10 -1.94 8.95 -12.85
CA LEU A 10 -1.97 9.03 -11.39
C LEU A 10 -1.40 7.77 -10.76
N TRP A 11 -1.72 6.58 -11.29
CA TRP A 11 -1.17 5.30 -10.84
C TRP A 11 0.35 5.29 -10.99
N LEU A 12 0.85 5.70 -12.15
CA LEU A 12 2.29 5.76 -12.43
C LEU A 12 3.00 6.77 -11.51
N ALA A 13 2.37 7.92 -11.25
CA ALA A 13 2.87 8.92 -10.31
C ALA A 13 2.92 8.38 -8.87
N CYS A 14 1.88 7.66 -8.43
CA CYS A 14 1.83 6.99 -7.14
C CYS A 14 2.93 5.93 -6.99
N LEU A 15 3.15 5.10 -8.01
CA LEU A 15 4.23 4.10 -8.04
C LEU A 15 5.61 4.77 -7.99
N GLY A 16 5.84 5.76 -8.85
CA GLY A 16 7.09 6.52 -8.89
C GLY A 16 7.38 7.21 -7.55
N TYR A 17 6.36 7.79 -6.93
CA TYR A 17 6.48 8.39 -5.61
C TYR A 17 6.79 7.35 -4.52
N GLY A 18 6.13 6.19 -4.51
CA GLY A 18 6.44 5.09 -3.58
C GLY A 18 7.90 4.63 -3.71
N LEU A 19 8.42 4.52 -4.94
CA LEU A 19 9.83 4.22 -5.22
C LEU A 19 10.77 5.29 -4.68
N LEU A 20 10.43 6.58 -4.82
CA LEU A 20 11.21 7.67 -4.24
C LEU A 20 11.28 7.59 -2.71
N VAL A 21 10.18 7.21 -2.06
CA VAL A 21 10.17 7.00 -0.60
C VAL A 21 11.07 5.83 -0.21
N VAL A 22 11.05 4.72 -0.96
CA VAL A 22 11.98 3.59 -0.73
C VAL A 22 13.42 4.06 -0.91
N LEU A 23 13.70 4.80 -1.98
CA LEU A 23 15.02 5.36 -2.24
C LEU A 23 15.49 6.27 -1.10
N TRP A 24 14.60 7.08 -0.53
CA TRP A 24 14.89 7.90 0.64
C TRP A 24 15.30 7.04 1.84
N PHE A 25 14.60 5.94 2.12
CA PHE A 25 14.99 5.00 3.19
C PHE A 25 16.37 4.39 2.94
N VAL A 26 16.64 4.00 1.69
CA VAL A 26 17.94 3.46 1.29
C VAL A 26 19.04 4.51 1.46
N VAL A 27 18.88 5.73 0.95
CA VAL A 27 19.94 6.75 1.02
C VAL A 27 20.18 7.23 2.46
N THR A 28 19.12 7.42 3.25
CA THR A 28 19.25 8.06 4.57
C THR A 28 19.48 7.08 5.71
N GLN A 29 18.83 5.91 5.68
CA GLN A 29 18.86 4.95 6.80
C GLN A 29 19.84 3.81 6.56
N PHE A 30 20.08 3.39 5.31
CA PHE A 30 21.00 2.29 4.98
C PHE A 30 22.45 2.57 5.42
N PRO A 31 23.03 3.78 5.27
CA PRO A 31 24.39 4.01 5.76
C PRO A 31 24.54 3.80 7.27
N LYS A 32 23.47 4.06 8.03
CA LYS A 32 23.44 3.95 9.50
C LYS A 32 23.13 2.54 9.99
N HIS A 33 22.19 1.84 9.34
CA HIS A 33 21.65 0.57 9.81
C HIS A 33 22.10 -0.63 8.96
N ARG A 34 22.67 -0.40 7.77
CA ARG A 34 23.14 -1.41 6.79
C ARG A 34 22.12 -2.55 6.62
N TRP A 35 22.59 -3.79 6.64
CA TRP A 35 21.77 -5.00 6.58
C TRP A 35 20.78 -5.15 7.74
N SER A 36 20.98 -4.46 8.87
CA SER A 36 19.98 -4.44 9.93
C SER A 36 18.67 -3.82 9.44
N LEU A 37 18.70 -2.85 8.51
CA LEU A 37 17.49 -2.26 7.94
C LEU A 37 16.54 -3.32 7.34
N LEU A 38 17.12 -4.28 6.61
CA LEU A 38 16.41 -5.36 5.94
C LEU A 38 16.25 -6.61 6.82
N PHE A 39 17.19 -6.86 7.73
CA PHE A 39 17.32 -8.13 8.46
C PHE A 39 17.22 -8.00 9.99
N ALA A 40 16.78 -6.86 10.52
CA ALA A 40 16.57 -6.69 11.96
C ALA A 40 15.63 -7.78 12.49
N ARG A 41 16.06 -8.40 13.59
CA ARG A 41 15.33 -9.42 14.35
C ARG A 41 14.96 -8.83 15.71
N HIS A 42 13.91 -9.35 16.34
CA HIS A 42 13.36 -8.88 17.63
C HIS A 42 14.40 -8.43 18.69
N ARG A 43 15.55 -9.10 18.82
CA ARG A 43 16.59 -8.75 19.81
C ARG A 43 17.36 -7.45 19.50
N ALA A 44 17.32 -6.95 18.27
CA ALA A 44 17.99 -5.73 17.83
C ALA A 44 17.12 -4.47 17.98
N LEU A 45 15.80 -4.63 18.16
CA LEU A 45 14.83 -3.54 18.26
C LEU A 45 14.67 -3.12 19.72
N LYS A 46 15.50 -2.17 20.17
CA LYS A 46 15.50 -1.72 21.58
C LYS A 46 14.69 -0.44 21.83
N SER A 47 14.38 0.34 20.79
CA SER A 47 13.70 1.63 20.91
C SER A 47 12.42 1.69 20.08
N LEU A 48 11.43 2.44 20.58
CA LEU A 48 10.15 2.64 19.91
C LEU A 48 10.33 3.29 18.52
N GLN A 49 11.26 4.25 18.40
CA GLN A 49 11.57 4.89 17.12
C GLN A 49 12.11 3.91 16.08
N LEU A 50 12.91 2.93 16.52
CA LEU A 50 13.45 1.91 15.63
C LEU A 50 12.33 0.94 15.18
N HIS A 51 11.42 0.57 16.08
CA HIS A 51 10.22 -0.18 15.71
C HIS A 51 9.35 0.55 14.67
N GLU A 52 9.12 1.85 14.87
CA GLU A 52 8.35 2.67 13.93
C GLU A 52 9.03 2.74 12.56
N MET A 53 10.35 2.98 12.52
CA MET A 53 11.15 3.02 11.30
C MET A 53 11.02 1.72 10.49
N HIS A 54 11.28 0.57 11.15
CA HIS A 54 11.23 -0.73 10.47
C HIS A 54 9.82 -1.09 10.04
N SER A 55 8.80 -0.82 10.86
CA SER A 55 7.41 -1.04 10.48
C SER A 55 7.01 -0.20 9.26
N CYS A 56 7.41 1.08 9.21
CA CYS A 56 7.13 1.94 8.05
C CYS A 56 7.84 1.44 6.79
N PHE A 57 9.12 1.08 6.89
CA PHE A 57 9.89 0.55 5.78
C PHE A 57 9.31 -0.78 5.24
N ILE A 58 9.00 -1.72 6.13
CA ILE A 58 8.38 -2.99 5.76
C ILE A 58 7.03 -2.76 5.09
N SER A 59 6.19 -1.90 5.66
CA SER A 59 4.88 -1.58 5.09
C SER A 59 5.02 -1.02 3.69
N LEU A 60 5.95 -0.08 3.48
CA LEU A 60 6.22 0.51 2.18
C LEU A 60 6.65 -0.54 1.15
N VAL A 61 7.61 -1.40 1.49
CA VAL A 61 8.10 -2.45 0.57
C VAL A 61 6.98 -3.44 0.22
N VAL A 62 6.23 -3.91 1.22
CA VAL A 62 5.12 -4.85 1.00
C VAL A 62 4.03 -4.20 0.13
N PHE A 63 3.64 -2.96 0.43
CA PHE A 63 2.64 -2.23 -0.37
C PHE A 63 3.10 -2.05 -1.81
N LEU A 64 4.35 -1.65 -2.03
CA LEU A 64 4.88 -1.41 -3.37
C LEU A 64 4.92 -2.70 -4.20
N LEU A 65 5.38 -3.81 -3.61
CA LEU A 65 5.38 -5.11 -4.27
C LEU A 65 3.96 -5.54 -4.65
N PHE A 66 3.01 -5.43 -3.73
CA PHE A 66 1.61 -5.77 -4.01
C PHE A 66 0.95 -4.79 -4.99
N TYR A 67 1.39 -3.54 -5.08
CA TYR A 67 0.92 -2.58 -6.08
C TYR A 67 1.29 -3.03 -7.50
N ILE A 68 2.51 -3.53 -7.67
CA ILE A 68 2.99 -4.09 -8.95
C ILE A 68 2.27 -5.40 -9.26
N VAL A 69 2.23 -6.34 -8.31
CA VAL A 69 1.55 -7.62 -8.51
C VAL A 69 0.06 -7.43 -8.78
N ALA A 70 -0.61 -6.48 -8.13
CA ALA A 70 -2.01 -6.18 -8.36
C ALA A 70 -2.28 -5.72 -9.81
N ALA A 71 -1.37 -4.92 -10.41
CA ALA A 71 -1.52 -4.50 -11.80
C ALA A 71 -1.42 -5.68 -12.78
N GLU A 72 -0.48 -6.60 -12.56
CA GLU A 72 -0.35 -7.83 -13.36
C GLU A 72 -1.56 -8.75 -13.19
N VAL A 73 -2.03 -8.93 -11.95
CA VAL A 73 -3.23 -9.71 -11.64
C VAL A 73 -4.46 -9.10 -12.29
N GLU A 74 -4.63 -7.77 -12.22
CA GLU A 74 -5.73 -7.07 -12.87
C GLU A 74 -5.71 -7.28 -14.38
N TRP A 75 -4.56 -7.10 -15.01
CA TRP A 75 -4.40 -7.33 -16.45
C TRP A 75 -4.72 -8.76 -16.86
N TYR A 76 -4.19 -9.74 -16.12
CA TYR A 76 -4.47 -11.16 -16.34
C TYR A 76 -5.97 -11.48 -16.18
N LEU A 77 -6.62 -10.97 -15.13
CA LEU A 77 -8.05 -11.20 -14.91
C LEU A 77 -8.91 -10.58 -16.01
N LEU A 78 -8.52 -9.40 -16.53
CA LEU A 78 -9.20 -8.75 -17.64
C LEU A 78 -9.01 -9.48 -18.98
N SER A 79 -7.88 -10.18 -19.16
CA SER A 79 -7.61 -10.93 -20.39
C SER A 79 -8.32 -12.29 -20.47
N LEU A 80 -8.99 -12.73 -19.39
CA LEU A 80 -9.71 -14.00 -19.39
C LEU A 80 -10.95 -13.95 -20.31
N GLU A 81 -11.05 -14.91 -21.23
CA GLU A 81 -12.20 -15.10 -22.09
C GLU A 81 -13.29 -15.89 -21.35
N LEU A 82 -14.14 -15.17 -20.61
CA LEU A 82 -15.27 -15.74 -19.87
C LEU A 82 -16.59 -15.07 -20.31
N ALA A 83 -17.72 -15.73 -20.03
CA ALA A 83 -19.02 -15.09 -20.13
C ALA A 83 -19.08 -13.87 -19.19
N ARG A 84 -19.74 -12.78 -19.61
CA ARG A 84 -19.73 -11.48 -18.91
C ARG A 84 -19.97 -11.59 -17.39
N GLU A 85 -20.99 -12.33 -16.96
CA GLU A 85 -21.28 -12.49 -15.53
C GLU A 85 -20.18 -13.22 -14.77
N GLN A 86 -19.66 -14.30 -15.36
CA GLN A 86 -18.56 -15.07 -14.77
C GLN A 86 -17.29 -14.22 -14.70
N HIS A 87 -17.03 -13.43 -15.73
CA HIS A 87 -15.88 -12.52 -15.79
C HIS A 87 -15.93 -11.50 -14.66
N ILE A 88 -17.08 -10.84 -14.45
CA ILE A 88 -17.26 -9.87 -13.36
C ILE A 88 -17.03 -10.54 -11.99
N ARG A 89 -17.60 -11.73 -11.77
CA ARG A 89 -17.46 -12.45 -10.50
C ARG A 89 -16.01 -12.86 -10.23
N VAL A 90 -15.34 -13.42 -11.23
CA VAL A 90 -13.93 -13.84 -11.15
C VAL A 90 -13.01 -12.65 -10.94
N PHE A 91 -13.24 -11.54 -11.66
CA PHE A 91 -12.47 -10.31 -11.51
C PHE A 91 -12.52 -9.78 -10.08
N TYR A 92 -13.72 -9.52 -9.55
CA TYR A 92 -13.84 -8.95 -8.20
C TYR A 92 -13.38 -9.93 -7.12
N MET A 93 -13.66 -11.22 -7.25
CA MET A 93 -13.16 -12.24 -6.30
C MET A 93 -11.63 -12.32 -6.30
N GLY A 94 -11.01 -12.28 -7.47
CA GLY A 94 -9.55 -12.26 -7.62
C GLY A 94 -8.93 -11.02 -6.97
N MET A 95 -9.50 -9.84 -7.23
CA MET A 95 -9.03 -8.59 -6.61
C MET A 95 -9.21 -8.60 -5.08
N ILE A 96 -10.33 -9.12 -4.55
CA ILE A 96 -10.54 -9.29 -3.11
C ILE A 96 -9.47 -10.21 -2.52
N THR A 97 -9.22 -11.35 -3.16
CA THR A 97 -8.21 -12.33 -2.73
C THR A 97 -6.82 -11.68 -2.67
N GLN A 98 -6.48 -10.84 -3.66
CA GLN A 98 -5.23 -10.10 -3.69
C GLN A 98 -5.10 -9.10 -2.52
N GLN A 99 -6.18 -8.40 -2.16
CA GLN A 99 -6.17 -7.51 -0.99
C GLN A 99 -6.02 -8.28 0.33
N PHE A 100 -6.66 -9.45 0.45
CA PHE A 100 -6.46 -10.33 1.61
C PHE A 100 -5.03 -10.86 1.70
N ALA A 101 -4.43 -11.26 0.57
CA ALA A 101 -3.05 -11.68 0.51
C ALA A 101 -2.10 -10.56 0.98
N LEU A 102 -2.35 -9.30 0.57
CA LEU A 102 -1.61 -8.13 1.07
C LEU A 102 -1.69 -8.02 2.60
N LEU A 103 -2.89 -8.09 3.18
CA LEU A 103 -3.08 -8.00 4.63
C LEU A 103 -2.35 -9.13 5.38
N VAL A 104 -2.44 -10.36 4.88
CA VAL A 104 -1.77 -11.53 5.47
C VAL A 104 -0.25 -11.36 5.40
N VAL A 105 0.31 -11.00 4.25
CA VAL A 105 1.76 -10.82 4.09
C VAL A 105 2.25 -9.67 4.97
N LEU A 106 1.54 -8.54 4.98
CA LEU A 106 1.89 -7.41 5.83
C LEU A 106 1.93 -7.82 7.31
N TYR A 107 0.91 -8.53 7.79
CA TYR A 107 0.86 -9.04 9.16
C TYR A 107 1.99 -10.03 9.46
N MET A 108 2.18 -11.03 8.59
CA MET A 108 3.19 -12.06 8.77
C MET A 108 4.60 -11.47 8.78
N VAL A 109 4.92 -10.54 7.87
CA VAL A 109 6.25 -9.91 7.85
C VAL A 109 6.49 -9.10 9.11
N HIS A 110 5.50 -8.35 9.62
CA HIS A 110 5.64 -7.64 10.89
C HIS A 110 5.86 -8.61 12.06
N ARG A 111 5.08 -9.70 12.11
CA ARG A 111 5.17 -10.74 13.15
C ARG A 111 6.54 -11.44 13.12
N LEU A 112 7.02 -11.85 11.95
CA LEU A 112 8.31 -12.53 11.76
C LEU A 112 9.49 -11.64 12.16
N ARG A 113 9.37 -10.33 11.90
CA ARG A 113 10.39 -9.34 12.28
C ARG A 113 10.33 -8.97 13.76
N GLY A 114 9.20 -9.21 14.41
CA GLY A 114 8.98 -8.81 15.80
C GLY A 114 8.87 -7.29 15.96
N CYS A 115 8.40 -6.58 14.94
CA CYS A 115 8.17 -5.14 15.02
C CYS A 115 6.72 -4.83 15.40
N LEU A 116 6.53 -3.78 16.19
CA LEU A 116 5.21 -3.25 16.49
C LEU A 116 4.63 -2.57 15.25
N PHE A 117 3.30 -2.65 15.09
CA PHE A 117 2.59 -1.93 14.05
C PHE A 117 2.65 -0.42 14.31
N SER A 118 3.36 0.30 13.45
CA SER A 118 3.32 1.76 13.39
C SER A 118 1.90 2.28 13.12
N ILE A 119 1.68 3.57 13.37
CA ILE A 119 0.42 4.23 12.98
C ILE A 119 0.24 4.12 11.46
N THR A 120 1.31 4.35 10.69
CA THR A 120 1.34 4.18 9.23
C THR A 120 0.87 2.80 8.80
N ALA A 121 1.45 1.73 9.37
CA ALA A 121 1.07 0.36 9.03
C ALA A 121 -0.41 0.07 9.33
N ARG A 122 -0.95 0.63 10.43
CA ARG A 122 -2.37 0.49 10.78
C ARG A 122 -3.28 1.23 9.80
N ILE A 123 -2.94 2.46 9.40
CA ILE A 123 -3.71 3.20 8.40
C ILE A 123 -3.77 2.41 7.10
N CYS A 124 -2.61 1.92 6.64
CA CYS A 124 -2.50 1.06 5.47
C CYS A 124 -3.40 -0.20 5.56
N MET A 125 -3.42 -0.89 6.70
CA MET A 125 -4.34 -2.02 6.89
C MET A 125 -5.80 -1.60 6.80
N TYR A 126 -6.20 -0.53 7.48
CA TYR A 126 -7.59 -0.10 7.50
C TYR A 126 -8.09 0.37 6.13
N THR A 127 -7.25 1.08 5.36
CA THR A 127 -7.61 1.47 4.00
C THR A 127 -7.69 0.27 3.06
N THR A 128 -6.83 -0.74 3.21
CA THR A 128 -6.93 -2.01 2.47
C THR A 128 -8.21 -2.78 2.81
N PHE A 129 -8.60 -2.84 4.09
CA PHE A 129 -9.89 -3.45 4.50
C PHE A 129 -11.08 -2.70 3.91
N LEU A 130 -11.06 -1.37 3.95
CA LEU A 130 -12.11 -0.54 3.36
C LEU A 130 -12.20 -0.75 1.84
N TYR A 131 -11.06 -0.80 1.14
CA TYR A 131 -11.04 -1.06 -0.29
C TYR A 131 -11.55 -2.47 -0.64
N SER A 132 -11.18 -3.48 0.14
CA SER A 132 -11.72 -4.84 0.01
C SER A 132 -13.23 -4.88 0.18
N SER A 133 -13.77 -4.05 1.09
CA SER A 133 -15.21 -3.93 1.29
C SER A 133 -15.90 -3.30 0.08
N PHE A 134 -15.29 -2.29 -0.56
CA PHE A 134 -15.81 -1.75 -1.84
C PHE A 134 -15.78 -2.77 -2.98
N LEU A 135 -14.74 -3.61 -3.05
CA LEU A 135 -14.67 -4.69 -4.03
C LEU A 135 -15.75 -5.75 -3.77
N PHE A 136 -16.00 -6.09 -2.51
CA PHE A 136 -17.07 -7.01 -2.13
C PHE A 136 -18.46 -6.45 -2.48
N MET A 137 -18.71 -5.17 -2.18
CA MET A 137 -19.95 -4.51 -2.58
C MET A 137 -20.14 -4.53 -4.11
N GLN A 138 -19.07 -4.29 -4.87
CA GLN A 138 -19.11 -4.38 -6.33
C GLN A 138 -19.37 -5.81 -6.84
N LEU A 139 -18.77 -6.82 -6.21
CA LEU A 139 -19.03 -8.21 -6.52
C LEU A 139 -20.51 -8.54 -6.35
N VAL A 140 -21.11 -8.12 -5.24
CA VAL A 140 -22.55 -8.32 -4.97
C VAL A 140 -23.39 -7.55 -5.98
N ALA A 141 -23.20 -6.23 -6.08
CA ALA A 141 -24.00 -5.36 -6.92
C ALA A 141 -23.92 -5.73 -8.41
N ARG A 142 -22.72 -5.85 -8.97
CA ARG A 142 -22.52 -6.09 -10.42
C ARG A 142 -22.50 -7.57 -10.76
N GLY A 143 -21.93 -8.40 -9.90
CA GLY A 143 -21.77 -9.83 -10.18
C GLY A 143 -23.06 -10.63 -9.96
N TYR A 144 -23.91 -10.23 -9.02
CA TYR A 144 -25.12 -10.99 -8.67
C TYR A 144 -26.44 -10.25 -8.93
N PHE A 145 -26.45 -8.92 -8.88
CA PHE A 145 -27.66 -8.11 -9.09
C PHE A 145 -27.65 -7.27 -10.38
N ASP A 146 -26.57 -7.34 -11.19
CA ASP A 146 -26.38 -6.55 -12.42
C ASP A 146 -26.55 -5.01 -12.23
N TYR A 147 -26.29 -4.50 -11.02
CA TYR A 147 -26.48 -3.10 -10.66
C TYR A 147 -25.20 -2.27 -10.85
N HIS A 148 -25.26 -1.23 -11.69
CA HIS A 148 -24.09 -0.49 -12.18
C HIS A 148 -23.94 0.96 -11.71
N GLU A 149 -24.99 1.55 -11.12
CA GLU A 149 -25.09 2.99 -10.84
C GLU A 149 -24.03 3.53 -9.86
N LEU A 150 -23.57 2.70 -8.92
CA LEU A 150 -22.58 3.10 -7.91
C LEU A 150 -21.12 3.08 -8.43
N GLY A 151 -20.91 2.88 -9.73
CA GLY A 151 -19.58 2.74 -10.33
C GLY A 151 -18.63 3.91 -10.03
N MET A 152 -19.15 5.13 -10.05
CA MET A 152 -18.33 6.32 -9.75
C MET A 152 -17.89 6.36 -8.29
N VAL A 153 -18.78 6.01 -7.36
CA VAL A 153 -18.50 5.96 -5.92
C VAL A 153 -17.39 4.97 -5.62
N TYR A 154 -17.47 3.76 -6.17
CA TYR A 154 -16.46 2.73 -5.95
C TYR A 154 -15.10 3.11 -6.51
N ARG A 155 -15.07 3.73 -7.70
CA ARG A 155 -13.82 4.18 -8.32
C ARG A 155 -13.16 5.27 -7.47
N ILE A 156 -13.90 6.30 -7.07
CA ILE A 156 -13.36 7.39 -6.23
C ILE A 156 -12.94 6.84 -4.87
N GLY A 157 -13.74 5.98 -4.25
CA GLY A 157 -13.44 5.37 -2.96
C GLY A 157 -12.17 4.52 -2.99
N GLY A 158 -11.97 3.72 -4.05
CA GLY A 158 -10.73 2.96 -4.24
C GLY A 158 -9.51 3.85 -4.40
N TRP A 159 -9.62 4.92 -5.20
CA TRP A 159 -8.54 5.89 -5.36
C TRP A 159 -8.21 6.63 -4.06
N ALA A 160 -9.22 7.03 -3.29
CA ALA A 160 -9.03 7.65 -1.98
C ALA A 160 -8.27 6.72 -1.02
N CYS A 161 -8.61 5.43 -0.97
CA CYS A 161 -7.91 4.44 -0.14
C CYS A 161 -6.42 4.35 -0.50
N ASN A 162 -6.10 4.34 -1.80
CA ASN A 162 -4.72 4.29 -2.29
C ASN A 162 -3.94 5.57 -1.95
N ILE A 163 -4.54 6.74 -2.16
CA ILE A 163 -3.90 8.03 -1.83
C ILE A 163 -3.63 8.14 -0.33
N ILE A 164 -4.59 7.75 0.51
CA ILE A 164 -4.43 7.76 1.98
C ILE A 164 -3.30 6.81 2.40
N ALA A 165 -3.23 5.60 1.82
CA ALA A 165 -2.15 4.65 2.11
C ALA A 165 -0.78 5.23 1.76
N ILE A 166 -0.64 5.81 0.56
CA ILE A 166 0.61 6.44 0.12
C ILE A 166 0.99 7.63 1.01
N ALA A 167 0.03 8.48 1.34
CA ALA A 167 0.25 9.60 2.25
C ALA A 167 0.75 9.11 3.61
N ALA A 168 0.14 8.05 4.17
CA ALA A 168 0.54 7.45 5.43
C ALA A 168 1.99 6.92 5.40
N LEU A 169 2.41 6.29 4.29
CA LEU A 169 3.77 5.79 4.08
C LEU A 169 4.81 6.91 4.03
N SER A 170 4.40 8.13 3.69
CA SER A 170 5.27 9.31 3.62
C SER A 170 5.36 10.11 4.90
N ILE A 171 4.49 9.88 5.89
CA ILE A 171 4.50 10.65 7.15
C ILE A 171 5.84 10.50 7.88
N TYR A 172 6.33 9.27 8.00
CA TYR A 172 7.60 8.99 8.69
C TYR A 172 8.81 9.70 8.06
N PRO A 173 9.10 9.51 6.75
CA PRO A 173 10.26 10.16 6.12
C PRO A 173 10.18 11.68 6.13
N ILE A 174 8.98 12.25 5.98
CA ILE A 174 8.75 13.70 6.08
C ILE A 174 9.08 14.19 7.49
N ARG A 175 8.52 13.55 8.53
CA ARG A 175 8.78 13.91 9.94
C ARG A 175 10.26 13.84 10.27
N GLN A 176 10.95 12.79 9.84
CA GLN A 176 12.38 12.63 10.11
C GLN A 176 13.24 13.67 9.38
N THR A 177 12.88 14.02 8.13
CA THR A 177 13.56 15.04 7.35
C THR A 177 13.38 16.43 7.98
N LEU A 178 12.16 16.79 8.37
CA LEU A 178 11.87 18.05 9.07
C LEU A 178 12.61 18.16 10.40
N ALA A 179 12.62 17.09 11.20
CA ALA A 179 13.37 17.04 12.46
C ALA A 179 14.86 17.31 12.23
N TYR A 180 15.47 16.70 11.21
CA TYR A 180 16.87 16.93 10.87
C TYR A 180 17.20 18.40 10.55
N TYR A 181 16.33 19.08 9.79
CA TYR A 181 16.52 20.50 9.48
C TYR A 181 16.32 21.41 10.70
N SER A 182 15.33 21.13 11.56
CA SER A 182 15.11 21.91 12.79
C SER A 182 16.34 21.87 13.72
N THR A 183 16.89 20.69 13.98
CA THR A 183 18.09 20.54 14.83
C THR A 183 19.33 21.20 14.24
N ARG A 184 19.40 21.38 12.91
CA ARG A 184 20.50 22.11 12.26
C ARG A 184 20.32 23.63 12.35
N SER A 185 19.09 24.12 12.37
CA SER A 185 18.78 25.53 12.59
C SER A 185 19.17 25.99 13.99
N ASP A 186 18.88 25.17 15.01
CA ASP A 186 19.18 25.50 16.42
C ASP A 186 20.68 25.46 16.77
N ARG A 187 21.52 24.90 15.89
CA ARG A 187 22.99 24.83 16.04
C ARG A 187 23.74 25.95 15.34
N LYS A 188 23.05 26.84 14.63
CA LYS A 188 23.62 28.03 14.00
C LYS A 188 23.33 29.25 14.85
#